data_AF-A0A348PJW3-F1
#
_entry.id   AF-A0A348PJW3-F1
#
_cell.length_a   1.000
_cell.length_b   1.000
_cell.length_c   1.000
_cell.angle_alpha   90.00
_cell.angle_beta   90.00
_cell.angle_gamma   90.00
#
_symmetry.space_group_name_H-M   'P 1'
#
loop_
_entity.id
_entity.type
_entity.pdbx_description
1 polymer ?
#
loop_
_entity_poly.entity_id
_entity_poly.type
_entity_poly.pdbx_seq_one_letter_code
_entity_poly.pdbx_strand_id
1 'polypeptide(L)'
;MNLFGRHKKNVEYEKGEQNSKWNSDLKRNTVNTIGSSQQGFEFDENTDNKRPKDTLGNKKGLSINIDKITQDQVKILKNCAYENTAADLIKILKRSNKSKFKQAILKPLVDCGFFELTIPPILKDGKEKWSTSPKLKYRLTGKFVSKRSGH
;
A
#
# COMPACT_ATOMS: atom_id res chain seq x y z
N MET A 1 56.67 21.07 -12.23
CA MET A 1 55.34 21.69 -12.40
C MET A 1 54.50 21.37 -11.18
N ASN A 2 54.11 22.38 -10.39
CA ASN A 2 53.20 22.24 -9.25
C ASN A 2 51.80 22.72 -9.65
N LEU A 3 50.77 21.90 -9.45
CA LEU A 3 49.34 22.23 -9.31
C LEU A 3 48.71 20.88 -8.92
N PHE A 4 48.35 20.55 -7.68
CA PHE A 4 47.24 21.11 -6.91
C PHE A 4 47.46 20.81 -5.42
N GLY A 5 47.86 21.81 -4.64
CA GLY A 5 47.77 21.73 -3.18
C GLY A 5 46.34 21.99 -2.73
N ARG A 6 45.62 20.97 -2.28
CA ARG A 6 44.34 21.17 -1.56
C ARG A 6 44.63 21.29 -0.07
N HIS A 7 44.79 22.51 0.40
CA HIS A 7 44.82 22.82 1.83
C HIS A 7 43.38 22.72 2.37
N LYS A 8 43.05 21.62 3.06
CA LYS A 8 41.78 21.49 3.78
C LYS A 8 42.04 21.92 5.22
N LYS A 9 41.54 23.09 5.63
CA LYS A 9 41.57 23.53 7.03
C LYS A 9 40.77 22.51 7.86
N ASN A 10 41.41 21.92 8.86
CA ASN A 10 40.70 21.13 9.87
C ASN A 10 39.88 22.09 10.73
N VAL A 11 38.55 21.95 10.68
CA VAL A 11 37.68 22.52 11.70
C VAL A 11 37.73 21.55 12.87
N GLU A 12 38.35 21.97 13.96
CA GLU A 12 38.31 21.24 15.22
C GLU A 12 36.86 21.28 15.72
N TYR A 13 36.19 20.13 15.66
CA TYR A 13 34.97 19.90 16.42
C TYR A 13 35.39 19.42 17.80
N GLU A 14 34.93 20.13 18.83
CA GLU A 14 35.15 19.81 20.23
C GLU A 14 34.86 18.32 20.48
N LYS A 15 35.84 17.63 21.08
CA LYS A 15 35.71 16.25 21.53
C LYS A 15 34.64 16.18 22.63
N GLY A 16 33.39 15.98 22.22
CA GLY A 16 32.40 15.34 23.06
C GLY A 16 32.93 13.95 23.42
N GLU A 17 33.02 13.68 24.72
CA GLU A 17 33.50 12.44 25.32
C GLU A 17 32.87 11.23 24.59
N GLN A 18 33.66 10.58 23.73
CA GLN A 18 33.21 9.39 23.03
C GLN A 18 33.19 8.23 24.01
N ASN A 19 32.04 8.02 24.66
CA ASN A 19 31.69 6.73 25.24
C ASN A 19 31.55 5.71 24.10
N SER A 20 32.69 5.24 23.62
CA SER A 20 32.92 4.45 22.41
C SER A 20 32.69 2.95 22.64
N LYS A 21 31.73 2.61 23.50
CA LYS A 21 31.47 1.21 23.88
C LYS A 21 30.02 0.79 23.66
N TRP A 22 29.36 1.35 22.65
CA TRP A 22 28.02 0.89 22.25
C TRP A 22 28.04 -0.44 21.49
N ASN A 23 29.16 -0.78 20.83
CA ASN A 23 29.24 -1.99 20.00
C ASN A 23 29.92 -3.19 20.67
N SER A 24 30.34 -3.07 21.92
CA SER A 24 31.13 -4.13 22.58
C SER A 24 30.40 -5.47 22.59
N ASP A 25 29.09 -5.41 22.67
CA ASP A 25 28.21 -6.56 22.86
C ASP A 25 27.75 -7.15 21.52
N LEU A 26 28.07 -6.49 20.39
CA LEU A 26 27.77 -6.95 19.02
C LEU A 26 28.93 -7.75 18.40
N LYS A 27 30.02 -7.99 19.16
CA LYS A 27 31.16 -8.77 18.67
C LYS A 27 30.78 -10.24 18.53
N ARG A 28 31.13 -10.83 17.39
CA ARG A 28 30.71 -12.19 16.96
C ARG A 28 31.24 -13.35 17.84
N ASN A 29 32.02 -13.07 18.89
CA ASN A 29 32.64 -14.06 19.79
C ASN A 29 32.32 -13.82 21.28
N THR A 30 31.39 -12.94 21.61
CA THR A 30 30.97 -12.72 23.00
C THR A 30 29.95 -13.79 23.37
N VAL A 31 30.40 -14.85 24.07
CA VAL A 31 29.50 -15.89 24.59
C VAL A 31 28.67 -15.28 25.72
N ASN A 32 27.36 -15.15 25.51
CA ASN A 32 26.45 -14.63 26.53
C ASN A 32 26.28 -15.71 27.61
N THR A 33 26.86 -15.51 28.80
CA THR A 33 26.85 -16.49 29.91
C THR A 33 25.52 -16.54 30.66
N ILE A 34 24.64 -15.56 30.44
CA ILE A 34 23.31 -15.49 31.03
C ILE A 34 22.31 -15.74 29.89
N GLY A 35 21.88 -16.99 29.75
CA GLY A 35 20.88 -17.37 28.76
C GLY A 35 19.51 -16.80 29.11
N SER A 36 19.17 -15.63 28.60
CA SER A 36 17.78 -15.14 28.61
C SER A 36 17.07 -15.66 27.36
N SER A 37 15.92 -16.31 27.53
CA SER A 37 15.05 -16.67 26.40
C SER A 37 14.56 -15.40 25.72
N GLN A 38 14.76 -15.29 24.40
CA GLN A 38 14.13 -14.25 23.60
C GLN A 38 12.62 -14.33 23.79
N GLN A 39 12.02 -13.31 24.40
CA GLN A 39 10.55 -13.16 24.42
C GLN A 39 10.12 -13.07 22.95
N GLY A 40 9.29 -14.02 22.51
CA GLY A 40 8.81 -14.06 21.15
C GLY A 40 8.11 -12.75 20.79
N PHE A 41 8.14 -12.36 19.52
CA PHE A 41 7.23 -11.34 19.05
C PHE A 41 5.83 -11.96 19.03
N GLU A 42 5.09 -11.83 20.12
CA GLU A 42 3.64 -12.01 20.11
C GLU A 42 3.06 -10.87 19.28
N PHE A 43 3.02 -11.08 17.97
CA PHE A 43 2.24 -10.23 17.09
C PHE A 43 0.77 -10.56 17.35
N ASP A 44 0.05 -9.64 17.97
CA ASP A 44 -1.41 -9.66 17.89
C ASP A 44 -1.79 -9.70 16.41
N GLU A 45 -2.33 -10.84 15.96
CA GLU A 45 -2.83 -10.98 14.60
C GLU A 45 -3.88 -9.88 14.39
N ASN A 46 -3.64 -9.00 13.41
CA ASN A 46 -4.59 -7.96 13.05
C ASN A 46 -5.94 -8.61 12.64
N THR A 47 -6.91 -8.56 13.55
CA THR A 47 -8.18 -9.32 13.54
C THR A 47 -9.10 -8.96 12.38
N ASP A 48 -8.81 -7.87 11.67
CA ASP A 48 -9.63 -7.39 10.54
C ASP A 48 -9.48 -8.25 9.27
N ASN A 49 -8.50 -9.16 9.23
CA ASN A 49 -8.31 -10.04 8.08
C ASN A 49 -8.43 -11.51 8.46
N LYS A 50 -9.61 -12.10 8.27
CA LYS A 50 -9.76 -13.58 8.20
C LYS A 50 -8.94 -14.08 7.00
N ARG A 51 -7.69 -14.47 7.24
CA ARG A 51 -6.85 -15.09 6.21
C ARG A 51 -7.27 -16.55 6.05
N PRO A 52 -7.55 -17.03 4.82
CA PRO A 52 -7.60 -18.47 4.56
C PRO A 52 -6.22 -19.07 4.91
N LYS A 53 -6.19 -20.06 5.80
CA LYS A 53 -4.98 -20.82 6.09
C LYS A 53 -4.69 -21.77 4.93
N ASP A 54 -4.12 -21.26 3.84
CA ASP A 54 -3.61 -22.09 2.76
C ASP A 54 -2.30 -22.74 3.23
N THR A 55 -2.32 -24.04 3.52
CA THR A 55 -1.20 -24.85 4.03
C THR A 55 -0.17 -25.24 2.97
N LEU A 56 -0.25 -24.70 1.76
CA LEU A 56 0.70 -24.97 0.68
C LEU A 56 1.59 -23.75 0.47
N GLY A 57 2.81 -23.85 1.01
CA GLY A 57 3.82 -22.80 0.93
C GLY A 57 4.18 -22.44 -0.50
N ASN A 58 3.57 -21.38 -1.02
CA ASN A 58 4.22 -20.50 -1.97
C ASN A 58 4.41 -19.14 -1.31
N LYS A 59 5.61 -18.56 -1.45
CA LYS A 59 5.90 -17.19 -1.07
C LYS A 59 5.00 -16.26 -1.91
N LYS A 60 3.74 -16.11 -1.52
CA LYS A 60 2.89 -15.02 -1.98
C LYS A 60 3.42 -13.79 -1.26
N GLY A 61 4.32 -13.06 -1.93
CA GLY A 61 4.66 -11.69 -1.54
C GLY A 61 3.42 -10.79 -1.62
N LEU A 62 3.58 -9.52 -2.02
CA LEU A 62 2.48 -8.56 -2.26
C LEU A 62 1.34 -9.03 -3.23
N SER A 63 1.32 -10.29 -3.65
CA SER A 63 0.32 -10.89 -4.55
C SER A 63 -1.04 -11.19 -3.91
N ILE A 64 -1.34 -10.68 -2.72
CA ILE A 64 -2.50 -11.11 -1.91
C ILE A 64 -3.86 -10.95 -2.63
N ASN A 65 -3.97 -10.18 -3.72
CA ASN A 65 -5.27 -10.01 -4.42
C ASN A 65 -5.19 -9.93 -5.95
N ILE A 66 -4.12 -10.41 -6.60
CA ILE A 66 -4.00 -10.29 -8.07
C ILE A 66 -5.06 -11.14 -8.79
N ASP A 67 -5.39 -12.31 -8.25
CA ASP A 67 -6.35 -13.24 -8.87
C ASP A 67 -7.77 -12.66 -9.01
N LYS A 68 -8.08 -11.58 -8.28
CA LYS A 68 -9.39 -10.91 -8.33
C LYS A 68 -9.43 -9.68 -9.25
N ILE A 69 -8.28 -9.12 -9.63
CA ILE A 69 -8.24 -7.85 -10.36
C ILE A 69 -7.99 -8.05 -11.86
N THR A 70 -8.93 -7.60 -12.69
CA THR A 70 -8.83 -7.74 -14.15
C THR A 70 -7.97 -6.63 -14.76
N GLN A 71 -7.43 -6.88 -15.97
CA GLN A 71 -6.62 -5.87 -16.68
C GLN A 71 -7.40 -4.56 -16.94
N ASP A 72 -8.71 -4.67 -17.19
CA ASP A 72 -9.61 -3.52 -17.35
C ASP A 72 -9.72 -2.69 -16.07
N GLN A 73 -9.84 -3.35 -14.91
CA GLN A 73 -9.86 -2.69 -13.61
C GLN A 73 -8.53 -1.96 -13.33
N VAL A 74 -7.40 -2.60 -13.65
CA VAL A 74 -6.07 -1.97 -13.52
C VAL A 74 -5.91 -0.75 -14.44
N LYS A 75 -6.40 -0.83 -15.69
CA LYS A 75 -6.38 0.31 -16.62
C LYS A 75 -7.16 1.50 -16.08
N ILE A 76 -8.29 1.28 -15.42
CA ILE A 76 -9.06 2.34 -14.78
C ILE A 76 -8.26 2.96 -13.63
N LEU A 77 -7.74 2.14 -12.71
CA LEU A 77 -7.01 2.63 -11.54
C LEU A 77 -5.76 3.46 -11.90
N LYS A 78 -5.15 3.18 -13.06
CA LYS A 78 -4.00 3.95 -13.56
C LYS A 78 -4.36 5.30 -14.17
N ASN A 79 -5.54 5.41 -14.78
CA ASN A 79 -5.92 6.57 -15.61
C ASN A 79 -7.01 7.44 -14.97
N CYS A 80 -7.58 7.05 -13.83
CA CYS A 80 -8.62 7.80 -13.17
C CYS A 80 -8.05 9.00 -12.39
N ALA A 81 -8.80 10.11 -12.37
CA ALA A 81 -8.50 11.26 -11.51
C ALA A 81 -8.75 10.94 -10.01
N TYR A 82 -8.51 11.90 -9.11
CA TYR A 82 -8.79 11.74 -7.68
C TYR A 82 -10.26 11.42 -7.39
N GLU A 83 -11.18 12.13 -8.07
CA GLU A 83 -12.62 11.86 -8.07
C GLU A 83 -13.13 11.73 -9.50
N ASN A 84 -13.93 10.72 -9.78
CA ASN A 84 -14.52 10.54 -11.11
C ASN A 84 -16.00 10.17 -11.02
N THR A 85 -16.78 10.56 -12.02
CA THR A 85 -18.13 10.03 -12.20
C THR A 85 -18.08 8.66 -12.87
N ALA A 86 -19.16 7.88 -12.77
CA ALA A 86 -19.26 6.62 -13.51
C ALA A 86 -19.13 6.82 -15.03
N ALA A 87 -19.57 7.97 -15.56
CA ALA A 87 -19.46 8.28 -16.98
C ALA A 87 -18.00 8.46 -17.41
N ASP A 88 -17.18 9.12 -16.59
CA ASP A 88 -15.77 9.35 -16.89
C ASP A 88 -14.99 8.02 -16.88
N LEU A 89 -15.25 7.17 -15.88
CA LEU A 89 -14.62 5.85 -15.78
C LEU A 89 -14.98 4.93 -16.96
N ILE A 90 -16.21 5.02 -17.46
CA ILE A 90 -16.65 4.28 -18.65
C ILE A 90 -15.92 4.77 -19.91
N LYS A 91 -15.72 6.09 -20.05
CA LYS A 91 -15.00 6.69 -21.19
C LYS A 91 -13.56 6.19 -21.27
N ILE A 92 -12.89 5.98 -20.12
CA ILE A 92 -11.51 5.44 -20.07
C ILE A 92 -11.40 4.08 -20.78
N LEU A 93 -12.37 3.18 -20.57
CA LEU A 93 -12.39 1.86 -21.22
C LEU A 93 -13.13 1.84 -22.57
N LYS A 94 -13.69 2.97 -23.01
CA LYS A 94 -14.51 3.09 -24.24
C LYS A 94 -15.65 2.05 -24.34
N ARG A 95 -16.24 1.66 -23.20
CA ARG A 95 -17.40 0.74 -23.19
C ARG A 95 -18.72 1.50 -23.29
N SER A 96 -19.74 0.85 -23.85
CA SER A 96 -21.10 1.41 -23.96
C SER A 96 -22.06 0.87 -22.88
N ASN A 97 -21.87 -0.37 -22.42
CA ASN A 97 -22.81 -1.02 -21.50
C ASN A 97 -22.55 -0.63 -20.03
N LYS A 98 -23.32 0.35 -19.55
CA LYS A 98 -23.24 0.90 -18.18
C LYS A 98 -23.52 -0.13 -17.08
N SER A 99 -24.47 -1.04 -17.29
CA SER A 99 -24.88 -2.01 -16.25
C SER A 99 -23.80 -3.06 -16.01
N LYS A 100 -23.31 -3.68 -17.08
CA LYS A 100 -22.20 -4.65 -17.01
C LYS A 100 -20.95 -4.00 -16.44
N PHE A 101 -20.65 -2.75 -16.82
CA PHE A 101 -19.52 -2.01 -16.27
C PHE A 101 -19.60 -1.85 -14.75
N LYS A 102 -20.77 -1.43 -14.22
CA LYS A 102 -20.96 -1.28 -12.77
C LYS A 102 -20.73 -2.59 -12.03
N GLN A 103 -21.29 -3.69 -12.52
CA GLN A 103 -21.22 -4.99 -11.85
C GLN A 103 -19.86 -5.67 -11.98
N ALA A 104 -19.23 -5.64 -13.16
CA ALA A 104 -18.00 -6.38 -13.43
C ALA A 104 -16.73 -5.59 -13.07
N ILE A 105 -16.80 -4.27 -13.06
CA ILE A 105 -15.62 -3.41 -12.90
C ILE A 105 -15.71 -2.60 -11.61
N LEU A 106 -16.74 -1.76 -11.47
CA LEU A 106 -16.81 -0.85 -10.31
C LEU A 106 -17.06 -1.60 -9.01
N LYS A 107 -18.00 -2.56 -8.99
CA LYS A 107 -18.35 -3.28 -7.77
C LYS A 107 -17.14 -4.03 -7.17
N PRO A 108 -16.38 -4.83 -7.95
CA PRO A 108 -15.16 -5.45 -7.44
C PRO A 108 -14.11 -4.44 -6.95
N LEU A 109 -14.00 -3.28 -7.59
CA LEU A 109 -13.04 -2.25 -7.16
C LEU A 109 -13.43 -1.56 -5.84
N VAL A 110 -14.73 -1.39 -5.60
CA VAL A 110 -15.27 -0.88 -4.33
C VAL A 110 -15.14 -1.95 -3.25
N ASP A 111 -15.50 -3.21 -3.54
CA ASP A 111 -15.40 -4.33 -2.61
C ASP A 111 -13.94 -4.60 -2.19
N CYS A 112 -12.98 -4.43 -3.10
CA CYS A 112 -11.54 -4.48 -2.80
C CYS A 112 -11.01 -3.21 -2.08
N GLY A 113 -11.84 -2.17 -1.92
CA GLY A 113 -11.48 -0.93 -1.26
C GLY A 113 -10.55 -0.01 -2.03
N PHE A 114 -10.43 -0.16 -3.36
CA PHE A 114 -9.67 0.77 -4.21
C PHE A 114 -10.45 2.04 -4.54
N PHE A 115 -11.79 1.93 -4.56
CA PHE A 115 -12.69 3.06 -4.66
C PHE A 115 -13.59 3.18 -3.43
N GLU A 116 -13.82 4.41 -3.02
CA GLU A 116 -14.82 4.81 -2.04
C GLU A 116 -15.92 5.60 -2.75
N LEU A 117 -17.17 5.39 -2.32
CA LEU A 117 -18.31 6.19 -2.78
C LEU A 117 -18.34 7.51 -2.00
N THR A 118 -18.44 8.64 -2.70
CA THR A 118 -18.53 9.95 -2.04
C THR A 118 -19.85 10.13 -1.28
N ILE A 119 -20.91 9.44 -1.73
CA ILE A 119 -22.22 9.43 -1.06
C ILE A 119 -22.43 8.00 -0.55
N PRO A 120 -22.79 7.82 0.74
CA PRO A 120 -22.97 6.50 1.30
C PRO A 120 -24.07 5.72 0.56
N PRO A 121 -23.98 4.37 0.56
CA PRO A 121 -25.06 3.54 0.06
C PRO A 121 -26.35 3.78 0.84
N ILE A 122 -27.49 3.63 0.18
CA ILE A 122 -28.81 3.86 0.77
C ILE A 122 -29.39 2.50 1.12
N LEU A 123 -29.93 2.36 2.32
CA LEU A 123 -30.73 1.20 2.70
C LEU A 123 -32.10 1.31 2.03
N LYS A 124 -32.42 0.37 1.14
CA LYS A 124 -33.77 0.22 0.57
C LYS A 124 -34.21 -1.20 0.82
N ASP A 125 -35.36 -1.37 1.48
CA ASP A 125 -35.96 -2.68 1.76
C ASP A 125 -35.05 -3.58 2.63
N GLY A 126 -34.32 -2.98 3.57
CA GLY A 126 -33.36 -3.70 4.44
C GLY A 126 -32.10 -4.20 3.73
N LYS A 127 -31.87 -3.82 2.46
CA LYS A 127 -30.67 -4.17 1.68
C LYS A 127 -29.89 -2.92 1.31
N GLU A 128 -28.57 -3.00 1.41
CA GLU A 128 -27.67 -1.97 0.89
C GLU A 128 -27.80 -1.89 -0.63
N LYS A 129 -28.30 -0.76 -1.12
CA LYS A 129 -28.35 -0.47 -2.56
C LYS A 129 -27.42 0.70 -2.85
N TRP A 130 -26.71 0.61 -3.97
CA TRP A 130 -25.88 1.71 -4.45
C TRP A 130 -26.72 2.96 -4.67
N SER A 131 -26.22 4.08 -4.14
CA SER A 131 -26.84 5.39 -4.36
C SER A 131 -26.91 5.66 -5.87
N THR A 132 -28.11 5.93 -6.37
CA THR A 132 -28.32 6.29 -7.79
C THR A 132 -28.24 7.81 -7.99
N SER A 133 -27.70 8.52 -7.01
CA SER A 133 -27.58 9.98 -7.07
C SER A 133 -26.72 10.40 -8.28
N PRO A 134 -27.17 11.39 -9.07
CA PRO A 134 -26.36 11.97 -10.15
C PRO A 134 -25.05 12.58 -9.65
N LYS A 135 -25.00 12.98 -8.37
CA LYS A 135 -23.83 13.58 -7.72
C LYS A 135 -22.85 12.52 -7.17
N LEU A 136 -23.15 11.23 -7.32
CA LEU A 136 -22.27 10.17 -6.83
C LEU A 136 -20.96 10.15 -7.64
N LYS A 137 -19.84 10.23 -6.91
CA LYS A 137 -18.50 10.06 -7.45
C LYS A 137 -17.78 8.91 -6.77
N TYR A 138 -16.74 8.43 -7.43
CA TYR A 138 -15.82 7.40 -6.96
C TYR A 138 -14.49 8.06 -6.66
N ARG A 139 -14.04 7.95 -5.42
CA ARG A 139 -12.78 8.51 -4.93
C ARG A 139 -11.74 7.41 -4.75
N LEU A 140 -10.51 7.66 -5.17
CA LEU A 140 -9.40 6.75 -4.94
C LEU A 140 -8.97 6.78 -3.47
N THR A 141 -8.74 5.59 -2.90
CA THR A 141 -8.41 5.41 -1.48
C THR A 141 -6.91 5.42 -1.18
N GLY A 142 -6.06 5.47 -2.21
CA GLY A 142 -4.60 5.36 -2.08
C GLY A 142 -4.09 3.94 -1.79
N LYS A 143 -4.98 2.94 -1.67
CA LYS A 143 -4.59 1.53 -1.51
C LYS A 143 -3.95 0.94 -2.77
N PHE A 144 -4.17 1.55 -3.93
CA PHE A 144 -3.55 1.16 -5.19
C PHE A 144 -2.18 1.84 -5.34
N VAL A 145 -1.11 1.06 -5.30
CA VAL A 145 0.25 1.56 -5.53
C VAL A 145 0.50 1.66 -7.03
N SER A 146 0.53 2.88 -7.56
CA SER A 146 1.00 3.13 -8.92
C SER A 146 2.52 3.35 -8.92
N LYS A 147 3.19 2.94 -10.01
CA LYS A 147 4.61 3.23 -10.18
C LYS A 147 4.74 4.74 -10.35
N ARG A 148 5.38 5.41 -9.38
CA ARG A 148 5.78 6.82 -9.53
C ARG A 148 6.63 6.90 -10.80
N SER A 149 6.17 7.67 -11.79
CA SER A 149 7.04 8.08 -12.88
C SER A 149 8.13 8.93 -12.24
N GLY A 150 9.34 8.37 -12.11
CA GLY A 150 10.50 9.13 -11.67
C GLY A 150 10.66 10.31 -12.60
N HIS A 151 10.67 11.51 -12.02
CA HIS A 151 11.11 12.72 -12.70
C HIS A 151 12.64 12.72 -12.82
#